data_AF-A0A2M7JSD4-F1
#
_entry.id   AF-A0A2M7JSD4-F1
#
_cell.length_a   1.000
_cell.length_b   1.000
_cell.length_c   1.000
_cell.angle_alpha   90.00
_cell.angle_beta   90.00
_cell.angle_gamma   90.00
#
_symmetry.space_group_name_H-M   'P 1'
#
loop_
_entity.id
_entity.type
_entity.pdbx_description
1 polymer ?
#
loop_
_entity_poly.entity_id
_entity_poly.type
_entity_poly.pdbx_seq_one_letter_code
_entity_poly.pdbx_strand_id
1 'polypeptide(L)'
;MAQKKGFPMPLEVEYPKELEGWEEMYPPMYMFSKDRKVWEEKHFWFHDKIHAPEAMYPLDLIFHEAWQISLSQYTTRVFCIPPAQGIAQRMVGCYMYI
;
A
#
# COMPACT_ATOMS: atom_id res chain seq x y z
N MET A 1 -1.84 15.83 -28.33
CA MET A 1 -0.99 14.92 -27.55
C MET A 1 -1.81 13.67 -27.28
N ALA A 2 -1.29 12.47 -27.57
CA ALA A 2 -2.04 11.24 -27.33
C ALA A 2 -2.28 11.08 -25.82
N GLN A 3 -3.53 10.84 -25.42
CA GLN A 3 -3.88 10.56 -24.03
C GLN A 3 -3.11 9.31 -23.59
N LYS A 4 -2.38 9.40 -22.48
CA LYS A 4 -1.54 8.32 -21.96
C LYS A 4 -2.45 7.11 -21.69
N LYS A 5 -2.39 6.09 -22.54
CA LYS A 5 -3.16 4.85 -22.36
C LYS A 5 -2.49 4.04 -21.25
N GLY A 6 -3.11 3.98 -20.08
CA GLY A 6 -2.62 3.23 -18.93
C GLY A 6 -3.57 3.35 -17.75
N PHE A 7 -3.40 2.47 -16.76
CA PHE A 7 -4.03 2.65 -15.45
C PHE A 7 -3.44 3.89 -14.76
N PRO A 8 -4.21 4.59 -13.94
CA PRO A 8 -3.70 5.73 -13.17
C PRO A 8 -2.58 5.28 -12.24
N MET A 9 -1.57 6.13 -12.07
CA MET A 9 -0.62 5.94 -10.97
C MET A 9 -1.34 6.15 -9.63
N PRO A 10 -0.84 5.59 -8.51
CA PRO A 10 -1.54 5.69 -7.23
C PRO A 10 -1.86 7.13 -6.78
N LEU A 11 -0.96 8.09 -7.05
CA LEU A 11 -1.17 9.52 -6.76
C LEU A 11 -2.07 10.25 -7.77
N GLU A 12 -2.46 9.59 -8.87
CA GLU A 12 -3.37 10.11 -9.90
C GLU A 12 -4.79 9.55 -9.75
N VAL A 13 -5.01 8.65 -8.78
CA VAL A 13 -6.34 8.07 -8.52
C VAL A 13 -7.27 9.15 -7.98
N GLU A 14 -8.39 9.34 -8.65
CA GLU A 14 -9.47 10.22 -8.20
C GLU A 14 -10.46 9.42 -7.36
N TYR A 15 -10.91 10.01 -6.25
CA TYR A 15 -11.85 9.39 -5.32
C TYR A 15 -13.22 10.09 -5.39
N PRO A 16 -14.32 9.35 -5.16
CA PRO A 16 -15.65 9.94 -4.99
C PRO A 16 -15.69 10.87 -3.76
N LYS A 17 -16.58 11.87 -3.78
CA LYS A 17 -16.67 12.88 -2.71
C LYS A 17 -17.03 12.27 -1.36
N GLU A 18 -17.76 11.17 -1.37
CA GLU A 18 -18.16 10.40 -0.19
C GLU A 18 -16.97 9.80 0.57
N LEU A 19 -15.79 9.72 -0.07
CA LEU A 19 -14.54 9.28 0.56
C LEU A 19 -13.65 10.45 1.00
N GLU A 20 -14.10 11.69 0.98
CA GLU A 20 -13.27 12.83 1.44
C GLU A 20 -12.75 12.61 2.87
N GLY A 21 -11.43 12.69 3.05
CA GLY A 21 -10.76 12.49 4.35
C GLY A 21 -10.49 11.04 4.73
N TRP A 22 -10.75 10.06 3.85
CA TRP A 22 -10.49 8.64 4.11
C TRP A 22 -9.04 8.35 4.50
N GLU A 23 -8.08 9.15 4.00
CA GLU A 23 -6.65 9.01 4.28
C GLU A 23 -6.34 9.18 5.77
N GLU A 24 -7.11 10.02 6.49
CA GLU A 24 -6.90 10.30 7.92
C GLU A 24 -7.21 9.10 8.81
N MET A 25 -7.94 8.12 8.29
CA MET A 25 -8.24 6.89 9.01
C MET A 25 -7.04 5.97 9.18
N TYR A 26 -5.99 6.14 8.39
CA TYR A 26 -4.83 5.26 8.41
C TYR A 26 -3.53 6.04 8.66
N PRO A 27 -2.49 5.37 9.19
CA PRO A 27 -1.21 6.01 9.42
C PRO A 27 -0.52 6.50 8.12
N PRO A 28 0.26 7.60 8.17
CA PRO A 28 0.89 8.18 6.97
C PRO A 28 1.85 7.27 6.20
N MET A 29 2.39 6.22 6.83
CA MET A 29 3.26 5.26 6.13
C MET A 29 2.50 4.36 5.16
N TYR A 30 1.18 4.23 5.32
CA TYR A 30 0.31 3.48 4.42
C TYR A 30 -0.17 4.31 3.23
N MET A 31 0.09 5.61 3.21
CA MET A 31 -0.27 6.47 2.07
C MET A 31 0.82 6.52 1.02
N PHE A 32 0.41 6.67 -0.24
CA PHE A 32 1.33 7.12 -1.29
C PHE A 32 1.73 8.57 -1.03
N SER A 33 2.98 8.92 -1.31
CA SER A 33 3.48 10.27 -1.02
C SER A 33 4.43 10.77 -2.10
N LYS A 34 4.46 12.09 -2.30
CA LYS A 34 5.37 12.71 -3.27
C LYS A 34 6.84 12.44 -2.92
N ASP A 35 7.19 12.38 -1.64
CA ASP A 35 8.54 12.13 -1.16
C ASP A 35 9.03 10.71 -1.52
N ARG A 36 8.11 9.74 -1.62
CA ARG A 36 8.41 8.36 -2.00
C ARG A 36 8.10 8.03 -3.46
N LYS A 37 7.66 9.01 -4.26
CA LYS A 37 7.19 8.80 -5.64
C LYS A 37 8.14 7.97 -6.50
N VAL A 38 9.44 8.30 -6.49
CA VAL A 38 10.46 7.59 -7.30
C VAL A 38 10.59 6.12 -6.90
N TRP A 39 10.39 5.80 -5.62
CA TRP A 39 10.40 4.41 -5.14
C TRP A 39 9.07 3.72 -5.46
N GLU A 40 7.94 4.38 -5.20
CA GLU A 40 6.59 3.81 -5.39
C GLU A 40 6.30 3.52 -6.87
N GLU A 41 6.70 4.40 -7.80
CA GLU A 41 6.49 4.23 -9.24
C GLU A 41 7.39 3.15 -9.89
N LYS A 42 8.42 2.68 -9.19
CA LYS A 42 9.24 1.54 -9.64
C LYS A 42 8.63 0.19 -9.32
N HIS A 43 7.65 0.15 -8.41
CA HIS A 43 7.01 -1.08 -7.96
C HIS A 43 5.68 -1.28 -8.69
N PHE A 44 5.35 -2.55 -8.91
CA PHE A 44 4.04 -2.94 -9.40
C PHE A 44 3.13 -3.19 -8.21
N TRP A 45 2.18 -2.29 -7.98
CA TRP A 45 1.19 -2.39 -6.92
C TRP A 45 -0.04 -3.12 -7.40
N PHE A 46 -0.53 -4.07 -6.61
CA PHE A 46 -1.79 -4.76 -6.90
C PHE A 46 -2.65 -4.89 -5.64
N HIS A 47 -3.97 -4.91 -5.85
CA HIS A 47 -4.93 -5.11 -4.76
C HIS A 47 -4.77 -6.53 -4.22
N ASP A 48 -4.41 -6.66 -2.94
CA ASP A 48 -4.27 -7.94 -2.26
C ASP A 48 -5.62 -8.55 -1.89
N LYS A 49 -6.38 -8.97 -2.91
CA LYS A 49 -7.71 -9.57 -2.71
C LYS A 49 -7.70 -10.90 -1.97
N ILE A 50 -6.54 -11.57 -1.92
CA ILE A 50 -6.44 -12.88 -1.25
C ILE A 50 -6.52 -12.68 0.26
N HIS A 51 -5.87 -11.65 0.80
CA HIS A 51 -5.82 -11.40 2.24
C HIS A 51 -6.74 -10.25 2.70
N ALA A 52 -6.96 -9.23 1.85
CA ALA A 52 -7.83 -8.08 2.13
C ALA A 52 -8.78 -7.81 0.93
N PRO A 53 -9.79 -8.67 0.71
CA PRO A 53 -10.74 -8.51 -0.39
C PRO A 53 -11.63 -7.28 -0.26
N GLU A 54 -11.93 -6.88 0.97
CA GLU A 54 -12.86 -5.79 1.29
C GLU A 54 -12.14 -4.50 1.69
N ALA A 55 -12.90 -3.42 1.81
CA ALA A 55 -12.37 -2.17 2.35
C ALA A 55 -11.89 -2.37 3.80
N MET A 56 -10.71 -1.87 4.10
CA MET A 56 -10.04 -2.06 5.38
C MET A 56 -10.67 -1.19 6.46
N TYR A 57 -11.23 -1.78 7.51
CA TYR A 57 -11.61 -0.98 8.66
C TYR A 57 -10.36 -0.51 9.41
N PRO A 58 -10.35 0.71 9.96
CA PRO A 58 -9.13 1.28 10.56
C PRO A 58 -8.54 0.42 11.69
N LEU A 59 -9.39 -0.22 12.50
CA LEU A 59 -8.96 -1.10 13.59
C LEU A 59 -8.43 -2.46 13.10
N ASP A 60 -8.84 -2.91 11.91
CA ASP A 60 -8.38 -4.18 11.34
C ASP A 60 -6.96 -4.06 10.76
N LEU A 61 -6.49 -2.83 10.50
CA LEU A 61 -5.15 -2.55 9.98
C LEU A 61 -4.03 -3.16 10.85
N ILE A 62 -4.27 -3.34 12.16
CA ILE A 62 -3.28 -3.87 13.10
C ILE A 62 -2.71 -5.23 12.67
N PHE A 63 -3.52 -6.07 12.02
CA PHE A 63 -3.06 -7.37 11.51
C PHE A 63 -2.06 -7.19 10.36
N HIS A 64 -2.29 -6.21 9.49
CA HIS A 64 -1.42 -5.91 8.36
C HIS A 64 -0.11 -5.27 8.83
N GLU A 65 -0.15 -4.40 9.84
CA GLU A 65 1.05 -3.87 10.50
C GLU A 65 1.90 -4.98 11.11
N ALA A 66 1.27 -5.90 11.85
CA ALA A 66 1.94 -7.05 12.44
C ALA A 66 2.62 -7.92 11.37
N TRP A 67 1.98 -8.09 10.21
CA TRP A 67 2.52 -8.87 9.10
C TRP A 67 3.73 -8.18 8.45
N GLN A 68 3.63 -6.87 8.18
CA GLN A 68 4.72 -6.08 7.63
C GLN A 68 5.96 -6.14 8.54
N ILE A 69 5.77 -5.96 9.85
CA ILE A 69 6.87 -6.03 10.83
C ILE A 69 7.46 -7.43 10.86
N SER A 70 6.62 -8.46 10.99
CA SER A 70 7.07 -9.84 11.12
C SER A 70 7.86 -10.28 9.89
N LEU A 71 7.32 -10.12 8.68
CA LEU A 71 8.03 -10.51 7.46
C LEU A 71 9.36 -9.78 7.32
N SER A 72 9.37 -8.47 7.55
CA SER A 72 10.60 -7.67 7.48
C SER A 72 11.66 -8.19 8.47
N GLN A 73 11.29 -8.47 9.72
CA GLN A 73 12.23 -8.98 10.73
C GLN A 73 12.70 -10.40 10.41
N TYR A 74 11.78 -11.29 10.04
CA TYR A 74 12.13 -12.69 9.76
C TYR A 74 13.06 -12.80 8.54
N THR A 75 12.82 -12.06 7.47
CA THR A 75 13.67 -12.15 6.27
C THR A 75 15.02 -11.46 6.47
N THR A 76 15.11 -10.41 7.29
CA THR A 76 16.36 -9.63 7.43
C THR A 76 17.22 -10.01 8.64
N ARG A 77 16.64 -10.58 9.70
CA ARG A 77 17.34 -10.79 10.99
C ARG A 77 17.26 -12.21 11.55
N VAL A 78 16.26 -13.00 11.15
CA VAL A 78 16.10 -14.37 11.65
C VAL A 78 16.64 -15.38 10.64
N PHE A 79 16.13 -15.34 9.40
CA PHE A 79 16.49 -16.27 8.34
C PHE A 79 17.47 -15.70 7.31
N CYS A 80 17.72 -14.39 7.33
CA CYS A 80 18.66 -13.68 6.43
C CYS A 80 18.51 -14.09 4.95
N ILE A 81 17.31 -13.90 4.39
CA ILE A 81 16.99 -14.18 2.98
C ILE A 81 17.44 -12.98 2.14
N PRO A 82 18.57 -13.05 1.40
CA PRO A 82 19.23 -11.84 0.88
C PRO A 82 18.39 -10.94 -0.05
N PRO A 83 17.55 -11.45 -0.97
CA PRO A 83 16.72 -10.58 -1.80
C PRO A 83 15.43 -10.10 -1.10
N ALA A 84 15.07 -10.63 0.07
CA ALA A 84 13.78 -10.37 0.70
C ALA A 84 13.91 -9.36 1.85
N GLN A 85 13.35 -8.17 1.65
CA GLN A 85 13.39 -7.07 2.64
C GLN A 85 12.02 -6.82 3.29
N GLY A 86 11.18 -7.86 3.35
CA GLY A 86 9.80 -7.74 3.81
C GLY A 86 8.84 -7.34 2.69
N ILE A 87 7.75 -6.70 3.08
CA ILE A 87 6.68 -6.25 2.19
C ILE A 87 6.37 -4.78 2.46
N ALA A 88 5.89 -4.07 1.46
CA ALA A 88 5.35 -2.72 1.63
C ALA A 88 3.87 -2.75 1.32
N GLN A 89 3.07 -2.13 2.18
CA GLN A 89 1.63 -2.03 1.98
C GLN A 89 1.24 -0.57 1.81
N ARG A 90 0.24 -0.33 0.98
CA ARG A 90 -0.34 0.99 0.76
C ARG A 90 -1.86 0.90 0.71
N MET A 91 -2.53 2.00 1.01
CA MET A 91 -3.97 2.13 0.87
C MET A 91 -4.32 2.97 -0.35
N VAL A 92 -5.37 2.58 -1.05
CA VAL A 92 -6.00 3.32 -2.15
C VAL A 92 -7.51 3.23 -1.94
N GLY A 93 -8.15 4.32 -1.52
CA GLY A 93 -9.59 4.37 -1.28
C GLY A 93 -10.07 3.29 -0.31
N CYS A 94 -9.39 3.15 0.84
CA CYS A 94 -9.64 2.12 1.85
C CYS A 94 -9.30 0.67 1.43
N TYR A 95 -8.76 0.41 0.23
CA TYR A 95 -8.31 -0.93 -0.17
C TYR A 95 -6.80 -1.07 -0.04
N MET A 96 -6.34 -2.25 0.40
CA MET A 96 -4.93 -2.54 0.60
C MET A 96 -4.24 -3.04 -0.67
N TYR A 97 -3.08 -2.46 -0.97
CA TYR A 97 -2.20 -2.81 -2.07
C TYR A 97 -0.84 -3.25 -1.53
N ILE A 98 -0.22 -4.20 -2.22
CA ILE A 98 1.13 -4.72 -1.97
C ILE A 98 1.94 -4.74 -3.27
#